data_AF-A0AAE0KGZ0-F1
#
_entry.id   AF-A0AAE0KGZ0-F1
#
_cell.length_a   1.000
_cell.length_b   1.000
_cell.length_c   1.000
_cell.angle_alpha   90.00
_cell.angle_beta   90.00
_cell.angle_gamma   90.00
#
_symmetry.space_group_name_H-M   'P 1'
#
loop_
_entity.id
_entity.type
_entity.pdbx_description
1 polymer ?
#
loop_
_entity_poly.entity_id
_entity_poly.type
_entity_poly.pdbx_seq_one_letter_code
_entity_poly.pdbx_strand_id
1 'polypeptide(L)'
;MYAKTLVLALFAAATASAAVVNLRAAADFGKCTPTIDFQLGRPGRKADEGTFLPTDPLVAKGQQDALNPNIITNRVCDQLTNVCDANDEAKALCESAKAQVSALGTKNAATADAFNKALGF
;
A
#
# COMPACT_ATOMS: atom_id res chain seq x y z
N MET A 1 38.29 13.17 39.08
CA MET A 1 38.95 13.41 37.78
C MET A 1 39.04 12.04 37.11
N TYR A 2 38.21 11.58 36.17
CA TYR A 2 37.47 12.21 35.10
C TYR A 2 36.22 11.37 34.79
N ALA A 3 35.05 12.01 34.79
CA ALA A 3 33.92 11.53 34.02
C ALA A 3 34.30 11.62 32.54
N LYS A 4 34.21 10.52 31.80
CA LYS A 4 34.28 10.55 30.34
C LYS A 4 32.99 9.94 29.80
N THR A 5 31.98 10.80 29.82
CA THR A 5 30.68 10.65 29.20
C THR A 5 30.89 10.34 27.71
N LEU A 6 30.54 9.14 27.30
CA LEU A 6 30.47 8.72 25.90
C LEU A 6 29.00 8.43 25.62
N VAL A 7 28.24 9.50 25.40
CA VAL A 7 26.88 9.46 24.88
C VAL A 7 26.86 10.44 23.73
N LEU A 8 26.64 9.96 22.51
CA LEU A 8 25.92 10.65 21.43
C LEU A 8 26.18 9.92 20.11
N ALA A 9 25.21 9.11 19.68
CA ALA A 9 24.68 9.07 18.31
C ALA A 9 23.87 7.78 18.09
N LEU A 10 22.56 7.82 18.33
CA LEU A 10 21.58 6.87 17.80
C LEU A 10 20.19 7.49 17.84
N PHE A 11 19.95 8.52 17.02
CA PHE A 11 18.61 9.02 16.71
C PHE A 11 18.55 9.40 15.22
N ALA A 12 18.58 8.41 14.33
CA ALA A 12 18.33 8.61 12.89
C ALA A 12 17.14 7.80 12.36
N ALA A 13 16.54 6.91 13.17
CA ALA A 13 15.43 6.05 12.74
C ALA A 13 14.02 6.66 12.93
N ALA A 14 13.91 7.84 13.56
CA ALA A 14 12.62 8.44 13.90
C ALA A 14 11.98 9.27 12.76
N THR A 15 12.74 9.63 11.72
CA THR A 15 12.27 10.55 10.68
C THR A 15 11.37 9.88 9.63
N ALA A 16 11.67 8.64 9.25
CA ALA A 16 10.88 7.92 8.25
C ALA A 16 9.45 7.60 8.74
N SER A 17 9.31 7.16 9.99
CA SER A 17 8.00 6.84 10.57
C SER A 17 7.13 8.08 10.75
N ALA A 18 7.72 9.22 11.14
CA ALA A 18 6.98 10.47 11.29
C ALA A 18 6.47 11.02 9.94
N ALA A 19 7.27 10.90 8.88
CA ALA A 19 6.88 11.32 7.53
C ALA A 19 5.68 10.51 6.99
N VAL A 20 5.66 9.19 7.17
CA VAL A 20 4.53 8.33 6.73
C VAL A 20 3.26 8.63 7.52
N VAL A 21 3.37 8.89 8.83
CA VAL A 21 2.21 9.29 9.65
C VAL A 21 1.63 10.63 9.18
N ASN A 22 2.48 11.60 8.85
CA ASN A 22 2.03 12.88 8.32
C ASN A 22 1.35 12.73 6.95
N LEU A 23 1.90 11.89 6.05
CA LEU A 23 1.27 11.58 4.78
C LEU A 23 -0.11 10.94 4.95
N ARG A 24 -0.27 9.99 5.89
CA ARG A 24 -1.59 9.38 6.18
C ARG A 24 -2.62 10.39 6.66
N ALA A 25 -2.21 11.36 7.47
CA ALA A 25 -3.11 12.40 7.97
C ALA A 25 -3.52 13.41 6.88
N ALA A 26 -2.64 13.64 5.89
CA ALA A 26 -2.85 14.58 4.81
C ALA A 26 -3.38 13.96 3.50
N ALA A 27 -3.40 12.63 3.40
CA ALA A 27 -3.84 11.93 2.20
C ALA A 27 -5.34 12.09 1.97
N ASP A 28 -5.70 12.56 0.78
CA ASP A 28 -7.05 12.57 0.25
C ASP A 28 -7.09 11.71 -1.01
N PHE A 29 -7.76 10.56 -0.93
CA PHE A 29 -7.90 9.62 -2.05
C PHE A 29 -9.03 10.00 -3.01
N GLY A 30 -9.67 11.15 -2.80
CA GLY A 30 -10.74 11.70 -3.61
C GLY A 30 -11.96 10.77 -3.62
N LYS A 31 -12.36 10.35 -4.83
CA LYS A 31 -13.56 9.53 -5.05
C LYS A 31 -13.38 8.05 -4.72
N CYS A 32 -12.15 7.60 -4.49
CA CYS A 32 -11.82 6.19 -4.39
C CYS A 32 -11.55 5.74 -2.95
N THR A 33 -11.86 4.48 -2.68
CA THR A 33 -11.38 3.74 -1.51
C THR A 33 -10.28 2.76 -1.97
N PRO A 34 -8.99 3.15 -2.00
CA PRO A 34 -7.93 2.44 -2.73
C PRO A 34 -7.44 1.16 -2.03
N THR A 35 -8.34 0.27 -1.64
CA THR A 35 -8.00 -1.01 -1.02
C THR A 35 -7.99 -2.15 -2.03
N ILE A 36 -7.29 -3.21 -1.69
CA ILE A 36 -7.23 -4.47 -2.45
C ILE A 36 -7.71 -5.62 -1.58
N ASP A 37 -8.23 -6.66 -2.21
CA ASP A 37 -8.52 -7.92 -1.55
C ASP A 37 -7.66 -9.06 -2.11
N PHE A 38 -7.65 -10.17 -1.39
CA PHE A 38 -7.09 -11.43 -1.83
C PHE A 38 -8.14 -12.52 -1.66
N GLN A 39 -8.42 -13.27 -2.71
CA GLN A 39 -9.36 -14.38 -2.67
C GLN A 39 -8.78 -15.60 -3.39
N LEU A 40 -9.06 -16.78 -2.83
CA LEU A 40 -8.83 -18.06 -3.51
C LEU A 40 -10.03 -18.40 -4.40
N GLY A 41 -9.79 -19.04 -5.54
CA GLY A 41 -10.87 -19.68 -6.29
C GLY A 41 -11.88 -18.72 -6.92
N ARG A 42 -11.43 -17.55 -7.37
CA ARG A 42 -12.30 -16.64 -8.16
C ARG A 42 -12.84 -17.35 -9.42
N PRO A 43 -13.98 -16.91 -9.97
CA PRO A 43 -14.55 -17.50 -11.19
C PRO A 43 -13.52 -17.63 -12.31
N GLY A 44 -13.35 -18.84 -12.85
CA GLY A 44 -12.37 -19.14 -13.91
C GLY A 44 -10.95 -19.48 -13.41
N ARG A 45 -10.72 -19.54 -12.09
CA ARG A 45 -9.45 -19.93 -11.45
C ARG A 45 -9.58 -21.26 -10.70
N LYS A 46 -8.45 -21.87 -10.32
CA LYS A 46 -8.47 -23.07 -9.46
C LYS A 46 -8.88 -22.71 -8.03
N ALA A 47 -9.48 -23.65 -7.31
CA ALA A 47 -10.01 -23.40 -5.95
C ALA A 47 -8.96 -22.90 -4.94
N ASP A 48 -7.69 -23.27 -5.14
CA ASP A 48 -6.53 -22.89 -4.33
C ASP A 48 -5.69 -21.78 -4.96
N GLU A 49 -6.11 -21.23 -6.11
CA GLU A 49 -5.40 -20.16 -6.81
C GLU A 49 -5.79 -18.81 -6.23
N GLY A 50 -4.82 -18.20 -5.53
CA GLY A 50 -4.96 -16.89 -4.93
C GLY A 50 -4.75 -15.75 -5.91
N THR A 51 -5.68 -14.79 -5.91
CA THR A 51 -5.65 -13.62 -6.78
C THR A 51 -6.02 -12.36 -6.02
N PHE A 52 -5.51 -11.24 -6.52
CA PHE A 52 -5.79 -9.92 -5.99
C PHE A 52 -6.64 -9.09 -6.94
N LEU A 53 -7.56 -8.28 -6.38
CA LEU A 53 -8.32 -7.27 -7.10
C LEU A 53 -8.42 -5.98 -6.28
N PRO A 54 -8.64 -4.81 -6.90
CA PRO A 54 -9.09 -3.63 -6.20
C PRO A 54 -10.53 -3.87 -5.72
N THR A 55 -10.85 -3.39 -4.53
CA THR A 55 -12.22 -3.47 -3.99
C THR A 55 -13.10 -2.30 -4.47
N ASP A 56 -12.47 -1.16 -4.79
CA ASP A 56 -13.16 0.02 -5.29
C ASP A 56 -13.65 -0.21 -6.73
N PRO A 57 -14.95 -0.06 -7.02
CA PRO A 57 -15.50 -0.31 -8.35
C PRO A 57 -14.94 0.60 -9.45
N LEU A 58 -14.59 1.85 -9.11
CA LEU A 58 -14.02 2.80 -10.06
C LEU A 58 -12.60 2.36 -10.44
N VAL A 59 -11.80 1.97 -9.46
CA VAL A 59 -10.44 1.44 -9.66
C VAL A 59 -10.45 0.08 -10.38
N ALA A 60 -11.40 -0.80 -10.03
CA ALA A 60 -11.52 -2.16 -10.55
C ALA A 60 -11.98 -2.22 -12.02
N LYS A 61 -12.53 -1.13 -12.57
CA LYS A 61 -13.11 -1.12 -13.92
C LYS A 61 -12.10 -1.57 -14.99
N GLY A 62 -12.38 -2.71 -15.63
CA GLY A 62 -11.52 -3.29 -16.66
C GLY A 62 -10.27 -4.00 -16.13
N GLN A 63 -10.09 -4.06 -14.81
CA GLN A 63 -9.04 -4.86 -14.18
C GLN A 63 -9.46 -6.33 -14.14
N GLN A 64 -8.50 -7.23 -14.37
CA GLN A 64 -8.67 -8.67 -14.23
C GLN A 64 -7.88 -9.19 -13.03
N ASP A 65 -8.17 -10.41 -12.59
CA ASP A 65 -7.47 -11.08 -11.50
C ASP A 65 -5.94 -11.02 -11.63
N ALA A 66 -5.28 -10.48 -10.62
CA ALA A 66 -3.82 -10.42 -10.57
C ALA A 66 -3.24 -11.52 -9.67
N LEU A 67 -2.35 -12.35 -10.21
CA LEU A 67 -1.56 -13.32 -9.42
C LEU A 67 -0.39 -12.66 -8.67
N ASN A 68 -0.01 -11.45 -9.07
CA ASN A 68 1.11 -10.71 -8.52
C ASN A 68 0.60 -9.46 -7.81
N PRO A 69 0.84 -9.30 -6.50
CA PRO A 69 0.40 -8.12 -5.76
C PRO A 69 1.04 -6.81 -6.28
N ASN A 70 2.23 -6.86 -6.88
CA ASN A 70 2.81 -5.64 -7.48
C ASN A 70 2.04 -5.15 -8.70
N ILE A 71 1.30 -6.02 -9.41
CA ILE A 71 0.43 -5.59 -10.53
C ILE A 71 -0.78 -4.84 -9.98
N ILE A 72 -1.37 -5.35 -8.89
CA ILE A 72 -2.62 -4.79 -8.37
C ILE A 72 -2.38 -3.48 -7.61
N THR A 73 -1.28 -3.36 -6.87
CA THR A 73 -0.92 -2.11 -6.20
C THR A 73 -0.55 -1.02 -7.20
N ASN A 74 0.17 -1.36 -8.29
CA ASN A 74 0.38 -0.44 -9.40
C ASN A 74 -0.95 0.04 -9.98
N ARG A 75 -1.88 -0.87 -10.28
CA ARG A 75 -3.21 -0.51 -10.79
C ARG A 75 -3.91 0.49 -9.85
N VAL A 76 -3.93 0.22 -8.55
CA VAL A 76 -4.55 1.12 -7.56
C VAL A 76 -3.90 2.50 -7.58
N CYS A 77 -2.56 2.57 -7.46
CA CYS A 77 -1.86 3.85 -7.41
C CYS A 77 -1.98 4.64 -8.73
N ASP A 78 -2.01 3.97 -9.88
CA ASP A 78 -2.25 4.63 -11.17
C ASP A 78 -3.66 5.25 -11.23
N GLN A 79 -4.67 4.56 -10.72
CA GLN A 79 -6.05 5.07 -10.72
C GLN A 79 -6.23 6.28 -9.80
N LEU A 80 -5.41 6.42 -8.75
CA LEU A 80 -5.41 7.63 -7.90
C LEU A 80 -5.22 8.91 -8.73
N THR A 81 -4.36 8.85 -9.76
CA THR A 81 -4.13 9.98 -10.69
C THR A 81 -5.21 10.08 -11.76
N ASN A 82 -5.68 8.94 -12.29
CA ASN A 82 -6.47 8.93 -13.51
C ASN A 82 -7.97 9.15 -13.31
N VAL A 83 -8.54 8.64 -12.22
CA VAL A 83 -10.01 8.60 -12.04
C VAL A 83 -10.47 8.98 -10.63
N CYS A 84 -9.58 8.95 -9.65
CA CYS A 84 -9.94 9.17 -8.25
C CYS A 84 -9.89 10.65 -7.84
N ASP A 85 -9.22 11.52 -8.60
CA ASP A 85 -8.94 12.91 -8.21
C ASP A 85 -8.19 13.02 -6.87
N ALA A 86 -7.25 12.11 -6.61
CA ALA A 86 -6.48 12.09 -5.36
C ALA A 86 -5.42 13.21 -5.31
N ASN A 87 -5.10 13.67 -4.09
CA ASN A 87 -4.02 14.63 -3.86
C ASN A 87 -2.62 13.98 -3.95
N ASP A 88 -1.58 14.80 -3.90
CA ASP A 88 -0.20 14.33 -4.08
C ASP A 88 0.30 13.55 -2.87
N GLU A 89 -0.19 13.87 -1.67
CA GLU A 89 0.10 13.12 -0.44
C GLU A 89 -0.45 11.68 -0.52
N ALA A 90 -1.66 11.50 -1.04
CA ALA A 90 -2.26 10.18 -1.26
C ALA A 90 -1.48 9.36 -2.29
N LYS A 91 -1.02 9.98 -3.39
CA LYS A 91 -0.19 9.30 -4.39
C LYS A 91 1.16 8.89 -3.80
N ALA A 92 1.82 9.79 -3.06
CA ALA A 92 3.09 9.49 -2.40
C ALA A 92 2.96 8.37 -1.35
N LEU A 93 1.86 8.37 -0.59
CA LEU A 93 1.55 7.30 0.36
C LEU A 93 1.31 5.97 -0.35
N CYS A 94 0.62 5.97 -1.49
CA CYS A 94 0.42 4.77 -2.29
C CYS A 94 1.72 4.19 -2.85
N GLU A 95 2.62 5.03 -3.34
CA GLU A 95 3.96 4.60 -3.78
C GLU A 95 4.77 3.99 -2.62
N SER A 96 4.67 4.56 -1.41
CA SER A 96 5.29 3.98 -0.21
C SER A 96 4.68 2.61 0.15
N ALA A 97 3.35 2.49 0.13
CA ALA A 97 2.64 1.23 0.36
C ALA A 97 3.01 0.15 -0.68
N LYS A 98 3.15 0.55 -1.95
CA LYS A 98 3.59 -0.33 -3.03
C LYS A 98 5.02 -0.82 -2.81
N ALA A 99 5.94 0.06 -2.42
CA ALA A 99 7.31 -0.33 -2.07
C ALA A 99 7.34 -1.34 -0.90
N GLN A 100 6.49 -1.14 0.11
CA GLN A 100 6.34 -2.07 1.22
C GLN A 100 5.85 -3.46 0.74
N VAL A 101 4.84 -3.51 -0.13
CA VAL A 101 4.35 -4.76 -0.73
C VAL A 101 5.44 -5.48 -1.53
N SER A 102 6.21 -4.74 -2.33
CA SER A 102 7.34 -5.31 -3.07
C SER A 102 8.40 -5.91 -2.14
N ALA A 103 8.66 -5.27 -1.00
CA ALA A 103 9.63 -5.74 -0.01
C ALA A 103 9.13 -6.97 0.77
N LEU A 104 7.83 -7.09 1.01
CA LEU A 104 7.25 -8.26 1.71
C LEU A 104 7.43 -9.56 0.92
N GLY A 105 7.28 -9.50 -0.42
CA GLY A 105 7.41 -10.67 -1.30
C GLY A 105 6.35 -11.76 -1.12
N THR A 106 5.43 -11.61 -0.16
CA THR A 106 4.30 -12.52 0.07
C THR A 106 3.24 -12.36 -1.01
N LYS A 107 2.43 -13.41 -1.22
CA LYS A 107 1.34 -13.45 -2.21
C LYS A 107 0.07 -14.04 -1.60
N ASN A 108 -0.36 -13.49 -0.48
CA ASN A 108 -1.53 -13.97 0.28
C ASN A 108 -2.29 -12.80 0.90
N ALA A 109 -3.30 -13.10 1.72
CA ALA A 109 -4.13 -12.10 2.39
C ALA A 109 -3.30 -11.08 3.19
N ALA A 110 -2.23 -11.51 3.86
CA ALA A 110 -1.38 -10.58 4.63
C ALA A 110 -0.71 -9.51 3.75
N THR A 111 -0.51 -9.78 2.44
CA THR A 111 -0.03 -8.77 1.49
C THR A 111 -1.08 -7.70 1.23
N ALA A 112 -2.34 -8.10 1.06
CA ALA A 112 -3.46 -7.17 0.90
C ALA A 112 -3.66 -6.33 2.15
N ASP A 113 -3.66 -6.97 3.33
CA ASP A 113 -3.79 -6.29 4.62
C ASP A 113 -2.67 -5.27 4.84
N ALA A 114 -1.42 -5.62 4.50
CA ALA A 114 -0.29 -4.72 4.64
C ALA A 114 -0.42 -3.47 3.75
N PHE A 115 -0.90 -3.63 2.52
CA PHE A 115 -1.16 -2.51 1.62
C PHE A 115 -2.28 -1.61 2.15
N ASN A 116 -3.42 -2.19 2.50
CA ASN A 116 -4.60 -1.45 2.99
C ASN A 116 -4.27 -0.68 4.26
N LYS A 117 -3.60 -1.34 5.21
CA LYS A 117 -3.12 -0.71 6.45
C LYS A 117 -2.11 0.40 6.19
N ALA A 118 -1.29 0.27 5.14
CA ALA A 118 -0.33 1.30 4.77
C ALA A 118 -1.02 2.59 4.32
N LEU A 119 -2.20 2.48 3.71
CA LEU A 119 -3.05 3.58 3.26
C LEU A 119 -4.01 4.10 4.32
N GLY A 120 -4.23 3.35 5.41
CA GLY A 120 -5.09 3.75 6.53
C GLY A 120 -6.46 3.06 6.56
N PHE A 121 -6.61 1.93 5.88
CA PHE A 121 -7.82 1.10 5.87
C PHE A 121 -7.63 -0.23 6.62
#